data_AF-A0A8F7V0F2-F1
#
_entry.id   AF-A0A8F7V0F2-F1
#
_cell.length_a   1.000
_cell.length_b   1.000
_cell.length_c   1.000
_cell.angle_alpha   90.00
_cell.angle_beta   90.00
_cell.angle_gamma   90.00
#
_symmetry.space_group_name_H-M   'P 1'
#
loop_
_entity.id
_entity.type
_entity.pdbx_description
1 polymer ?
#
loop_
_entity_poly.entity_id
_entity_poly.type
_entity_poly.pdbx_seq_one_letter_code
_entity_poly.pdbx_strand_id
1 'polypeptide(L)'
;MKPLIIFGLLICSSAFADVPSDGPEVAALKFNHWYMSQLAKDKNPLADYEGLRPYVTSNTITALKKSNSADPNIEDAPDADMFIKAQGWDDDWQQIEIVSSDYDPVCMQIYVSFGVKRKHTVIDCMVKEDGAWKVQSVAGQAILRNVSLK
;
A
#
# COMPACT_ATOMS: atom_id res chain seq x y z
N MET A 1 -63.89 5.69 -22.58
CA MET A 1 -62.53 5.80 -23.13
C MET A 1 -61.57 5.51 -21.98
N LYS A 2 -60.74 4.46 -22.07
CA LYS A 2 -59.89 3.97 -20.96
C LYS A 2 -58.55 4.72 -20.95
N PRO A 3 -58.00 5.14 -19.79
CA PRO A 3 -56.68 5.74 -19.73
C PRO A 3 -55.61 4.65 -19.82
N LEU A 4 -54.69 4.80 -20.79
CA LEU A 4 -53.52 3.93 -20.94
C LEU A 4 -52.42 4.46 -20.01
N ILE A 5 -52.13 3.74 -18.92
CA ILE A 5 -51.00 4.04 -18.03
C ILE A 5 -49.75 3.40 -18.65
N ILE A 6 -48.82 4.23 -19.12
CA ILE A 6 -47.51 3.81 -19.61
C ILE A 6 -46.57 3.71 -18.40
N PHE A 7 -46.23 2.49 -18.01
CA PHE A 7 -45.23 2.19 -16.99
C PHE A 7 -43.83 2.30 -17.62
N GLY A 8 -43.10 3.38 -17.33
CA GLY A 8 -41.71 3.54 -17.76
C GLY A 8 -40.78 2.70 -16.91
N LEU A 9 -40.19 1.65 -17.49
CA LEU A 9 -39.18 0.81 -16.86
C LEU A 9 -37.84 1.57 -16.81
N LEU A 10 -37.50 2.15 -15.66
CA LEU A 10 -36.16 2.70 -15.39
C LEU A 10 -35.18 1.54 -15.18
N ILE A 11 -34.45 1.18 -16.23
CA ILE A 11 -33.31 0.26 -16.15
C ILE A 11 -32.13 1.08 -15.62
N CYS A 12 -31.92 1.07 -14.29
CA CYS A 12 -30.68 1.57 -13.71
C CYS A 12 -29.55 0.60 -14.07
N SER A 13 -28.73 0.95 -15.05
CA SER A 13 -27.47 0.25 -15.30
C SER A 13 -26.57 0.42 -14.08
N SER A 14 -26.40 -0.64 -13.29
CA SER A 14 -25.41 -0.69 -12.24
C SER A 14 -24.02 -0.67 -12.90
N ALA A 15 -23.37 0.48 -12.91
CA ALA A 15 -21.95 0.54 -13.24
C ALA A 15 -21.19 -0.11 -12.09
N PHE A 16 -20.67 -1.32 -12.31
CA PHE A 16 -19.64 -1.87 -11.44
C PHE A 16 -18.38 -1.05 -11.69
N ALA A 17 -17.90 -0.33 -10.67
CA ALA A 17 -16.60 0.32 -10.72
C ALA A 17 -15.54 -0.78 -10.70
N ASP A 18 -14.97 -1.07 -11.87
CA ASP A 18 -13.84 -1.98 -11.98
C ASP A 18 -12.59 -1.28 -11.41
N VAL A 19 -11.82 -1.96 -10.58
CA VAL A 19 -10.56 -1.39 -10.06
C VAL A 19 -9.61 -1.27 -11.24
N PRO A 20 -9.12 -0.07 -11.58
CA PRO A 20 -8.20 0.09 -12.70
C PRO A 20 -7.00 -0.84 -12.53
N SER A 21 -6.63 -1.60 -13.58
CA SER A 21 -5.49 -2.53 -13.54
C SER A 21 -4.14 -1.86 -13.27
N ASP A 22 -4.12 -0.52 -13.32
CA ASP A 22 -3.01 0.38 -13.03
C ASP A 22 -3.33 1.35 -11.88
N GLY A 23 -4.33 1.06 -11.05
CA GLY A 23 -4.71 1.87 -9.88
C GLY A 23 -3.68 1.81 -8.73
N PRO A 24 -3.79 2.73 -7.76
CA PRO A 24 -2.90 2.80 -6.61
C PRO A 24 -2.93 1.52 -5.74
N GLU A 25 -4.09 0.87 -5.60
CA GLU A 25 -4.25 -0.41 -4.88
C GLU A 25 -3.42 -1.52 -5.54
N VAL A 26 -3.49 -1.63 -6.87
CA VAL A 26 -2.74 -2.64 -7.64
C VAL A 26 -1.24 -2.36 -7.58
N ALA A 27 -0.83 -1.08 -7.63
CA ALA A 27 0.55 -0.68 -7.52
C ALA A 27 1.12 -0.98 -6.13
N ALA A 28 0.39 -0.67 -5.06
CA ALA A 28 0.76 -0.99 -3.68
C ALA A 28 0.90 -2.51 -3.49
N LEU A 29 -0.04 -3.30 -4.01
CA LEU A 29 0.03 -4.76 -3.92
C LEU A 29 1.28 -5.32 -4.64
N LYS A 30 1.59 -4.80 -5.84
CA LYS A 30 2.80 -5.18 -6.59
C LYS A 30 4.08 -4.83 -5.82
N PHE A 31 4.15 -3.64 -5.24
CA PHE A 31 5.28 -3.21 -4.42
C PHE A 31 5.49 -4.16 -3.23
N ASN A 32 4.45 -4.40 -2.43
CA ASN A 32 4.56 -5.22 -1.23
C ASN A 32 4.91 -6.68 -1.54
N HIS A 33 4.36 -7.26 -2.61
CA HIS A 33 4.78 -8.59 -3.05
C HIS A 33 6.24 -8.63 -3.50
N TRP A 34 6.69 -7.64 -4.28
CA TRP A 34 8.10 -7.57 -4.67
C TRP A 34 9.01 -7.44 -3.44
N TYR A 35 8.65 -6.56 -2.50
CA TYR A 35 9.41 -6.28 -1.29
C TYR A 35 9.56 -7.53 -0.41
N MET A 36 8.43 -8.16 -0.07
CA MET A 36 8.41 -9.41 0.71
C MET A 36 9.13 -10.55 0.00
N SER A 37 9.12 -10.59 -1.34
CA SER A 37 9.88 -11.60 -2.09
C SER A 37 11.40 -11.39 -2.06
N GLN A 38 11.87 -10.15 -1.83
CA GLN A 38 13.30 -9.90 -1.62
C GLN A 38 13.71 -10.35 -0.22
N LEU A 39 12.91 -10.02 0.80
CA LEU A 39 13.15 -10.44 2.19
C LEU A 39 13.19 -11.96 2.31
N ALA A 40 12.26 -12.68 1.68
CA ALA A 40 12.24 -14.15 1.68
C ALA A 40 13.42 -14.81 0.95
N LYS A 41 14.24 -14.03 0.25
CA LYS A 41 15.49 -14.47 -0.40
C LYS A 41 16.72 -13.97 0.36
N ASP A 42 16.55 -13.56 1.61
CA ASP A 42 17.60 -12.99 2.48
C ASP A 42 18.31 -11.77 1.87
N LYS A 43 17.60 -11.01 1.02
CA LYS A 43 18.12 -9.76 0.45
C LYS A 43 17.71 -8.58 1.31
N ASN A 44 18.48 -7.49 1.20
CA ASN A 44 18.16 -6.20 1.80
C ASN A 44 17.56 -5.24 0.74
N PRO A 45 16.23 -5.18 0.57
CA PRO A 45 15.59 -4.27 -0.37
C PRO A 45 15.75 -2.78 0.00
N LEU A 46 16.03 -2.43 1.27
CA LEU A 46 16.30 -1.04 1.66
C LEU A 46 17.61 -0.48 1.07
N ALA A 47 18.50 -1.35 0.62
CA ALA A 47 19.74 -0.97 -0.06
C ALA A 47 19.66 -1.17 -1.59
N ASP A 48 18.59 -1.76 -2.12
CA ASP A 48 18.40 -2.00 -3.56
C ASP A 48 17.66 -0.83 -4.22
N TYR A 49 18.35 0.30 -4.34
CA TYR A 49 17.75 1.54 -4.86
C TYR A 49 17.26 1.42 -6.31
N GLU A 50 17.90 0.59 -7.13
CA GLU A 50 17.43 0.34 -8.50
C GLU A 50 16.20 -0.57 -8.52
N GLY A 51 16.16 -1.59 -7.66
CA GLY A 51 14.99 -2.44 -7.47
C GLY A 51 13.77 -1.69 -6.92
N LEU A 52 13.99 -0.67 -6.07
CA LEU A 52 12.93 0.19 -5.52
C LEU A 52 12.36 1.18 -6.55
N ARG A 53 13.15 1.62 -7.53
CA ARG A 53 12.81 2.69 -8.50
C ARG A 53 11.47 2.54 -9.23
N PRO A 54 11.01 1.32 -9.60
CA PRO A 54 9.69 1.13 -10.21
C PRO A 54 8.52 1.37 -9.24
N TYR A 55 8.75 1.26 -7.94
CA TYR A 55 7.70 1.20 -6.92
C TYR A 55 7.70 2.39 -5.96
N VAL A 56 8.84 3.03 -5.74
CA VAL A 56 9.05 4.07 -4.73
C VAL A 56 9.46 5.36 -5.40
N THR A 57 8.96 6.50 -4.91
CA THR A 57 9.29 7.81 -5.48
C THR A 57 10.79 8.12 -5.38
N SER A 58 11.27 8.91 -6.33
CA SER A 58 12.66 9.37 -6.37
C SER A 58 13.08 10.10 -5.09
N ASN A 59 12.18 10.93 -4.54
CA ASN A 59 12.40 11.67 -3.29
C ASN A 59 12.54 10.71 -2.10
N THR A 60 11.70 9.69 -2.00
CA THR A 60 11.76 8.70 -0.92
C THR A 60 13.01 7.85 -1.00
N ILE A 61 13.42 7.42 -2.20
CA ILE A 61 14.70 6.73 -2.41
C ILE A 61 15.88 7.62 -2.00
N THR A 62 15.82 8.92 -2.31
CA THR A 62 16.86 9.88 -1.92
C THR A 62 16.94 10.05 -0.40
N ALA A 63 15.80 10.15 0.27
CA ALA A 63 15.73 10.20 1.73
C ALA A 63 16.27 8.90 2.37
N LEU A 64 15.90 7.74 1.82
CA LEU A 64 16.39 6.44 2.27
C LEU A 64 17.91 6.31 2.10
N LYS A 65 18.46 6.72 0.94
CA LYS A 65 19.91 6.77 0.70
C LYS A 65 20.64 7.60 1.76
N LYS A 66 20.09 8.77 2.09
CA LYS A 66 20.64 9.65 3.13
C LYS A 66 20.61 8.97 4.49
N SER A 67 19.45 8.41 4.89
CA SER A 67 19.28 7.73 6.17
C SER A 67 20.22 6.53 6.31
N ASN A 68 20.35 5.69 5.29
CA ASN A 68 21.24 4.53 5.28
C ASN A 68 22.74 4.89 5.34
N SER A 69 23.10 6.13 4.98
CA SER A 69 24.48 6.61 5.00
C SER A 69 24.81 7.45 6.23
N ALA A 70 23.83 7.71 7.10
CA ALA A 70 24.02 8.51 8.29
C ALA A 70 24.83 7.76 9.36
N ASP A 71 25.59 8.48 10.18
CA ASP A 71 26.26 7.90 11.35
C ASP A 71 25.21 7.67 12.45
N PRO A 72 24.94 6.41 12.85
CA PRO A 72 23.93 6.10 13.86
C PRO A 72 24.29 6.63 15.26
N ASN A 73 25.54 7.06 15.49
CA ASN A 73 25.94 7.73 16.74
C ASN A 73 25.58 9.22 16.75
N ILE A 74 25.19 9.79 15.60
CA ILE A 74 24.91 11.22 15.42
C ILE A 74 23.44 11.44 15.03
N GLU A 75 22.90 10.62 14.14
CA GLU A 75 21.50 10.67 13.71
C GLU A 75 20.75 9.43 14.18
N ASP A 76 19.53 9.63 14.70
CA ASP A 76 18.67 8.53 15.16
C ASP A 76 18.20 7.71 13.95
N ALA A 77 18.61 6.44 13.91
CA ALA A 77 18.23 5.52 12.86
C ALA A 77 16.91 4.84 13.22
N PRO A 78 15.96 4.67 12.27
CA PRO A 78 14.75 3.90 12.52
C PRO A 78 15.10 2.49 13.00
N ASP A 79 14.49 2.07 14.09
CA ASP A 79 14.67 0.74 14.67
C ASP A 79 13.92 -0.34 13.89
N ALA A 80 12.94 0.05 13.08
CA ALA A 80 12.13 -0.81 12.24
C ALA A 80 12.34 -0.52 10.74
N ASP A 81 12.14 -1.54 9.91
CA ASP A 81 12.09 -1.41 8.46
C ASP A 81 11.04 -0.37 8.05
N MET A 82 11.41 0.56 7.15
CA MET A 82 10.55 1.69 6.83
C MET A 82 9.28 1.33 6.06
N PHE A 83 9.29 0.23 5.29
CA PHE A 83 8.19 -0.14 4.41
C PHE A 83 7.28 -1.19 5.04
N ILE A 84 7.83 -2.12 5.82
CA ILE A 84 6.99 -3.05 6.59
C ILE A 84 6.73 -2.57 8.00
N LYS A 85 7.35 -1.49 8.50
CA LYS A 85 7.13 -0.94 9.85
C LYS A 85 7.28 -1.99 10.96
N ALA A 86 8.22 -2.90 10.80
CA ALA A 86 8.52 -3.99 11.74
C ALA A 86 10.03 -4.28 11.75
N GLN A 87 10.51 -4.83 12.87
CA GLN A 87 11.92 -5.25 13.02
C GLN A 87 12.19 -6.62 12.37
N GLY A 88 11.13 -7.38 12.08
CA GLY A 88 11.17 -8.69 11.43
C GLY A 88 9.80 -9.01 10.83
N TRP A 89 9.70 -10.16 10.18
CA TRP A 89 8.50 -10.62 9.46
C TRP A 89 8.25 -12.11 9.71
N ASP A 90 7.00 -12.55 9.63
CA ASP A 90 6.64 -13.97 9.77
C ASP A 90 6.53 -14.65 8.39
N ASP A 91 6.77 -15.96 8.32
CA ASP A 91 6.75 -16.75 7.09
C ASP A 91 5.47 -16.56 6.24
N ASP A 92 4.33 -16.31 6.89
CA ASP A 92 3.04 -16.14 6.22
C ASP A 92 2.81 -14.74 5.64
N TRP A 93 3.72 -13.77 5.86
CA TRP A 93 3.59 -12.39 5.36
C TRP A 93 3.69 -12.27 3.83
N GLN A 94 3.95 -13.36 3.12
CA GLN A 94 3.73 -13.44 1.66
C GLN A 94 2.24 -13.35 1.28
N GLN A 95 1.33 -13.60 2.24
CA GLN A 95 -0.09 -13.34 2.08
C GLN A 95 -0.35 -11.87 2.35
N ILE A 96 -0.69 -11.14 1.29
CA ILE A 96 -0.84 -9.69 1.29
C ILE A 96 -2.21 -9.36 0.74
N GLU A 97 -2.93 -8.47 1.42
CA GLU A 97 -4.27 -8.05 1.03
C GLU A 97 -4.45 -6.56 1.21
N ILE A 98 -5.08 -5.93 0.23
CA ILE A 98 -5.57 -4.56 0.35
C ILE A 98 -6.91 -4.62 1.08
N VAL A 99 -6.97 -4.04 2.29
CA VAL A 99 -8.16 -4.12 3.15
C VAL A 99 -9.00 -2.85 3.13
N SER A 100 -8.41 -1.73 2.70
CA SER A 100 -9.09 -0.43 2.55
C SER A 100 -8.24 0.51 1.72
N SER A 101 -8.86 1.58 1.23
CA SER A 101 -8.19 2.70 0.60
C SER A 101 -8.90 4.00 0.99
N ASP A 102 -8.15 5.07 1.19
CA ASP A 102 -8.69 6.41 1.43
C ASP A 102 -7.91 7.46 0.63
N TYR A 103 -8.60 8.49 0.17
CA TYR A 103 -7.97 9.57 -0.58
C TYR A 103 -7.80 10.77 0.33
N ASP A 104 -6.55 11.21 0.52
CA ASP A 104 -6.24 12.48 1.16
C ASP A 104 -5.56 13.46 0.18
N PRO A 105 -5.54 14.77 0.46
CA PRO A 105 -4.97 15.77 -0.45
C PRO A 105 -3.49 15.57 -0.79
N VAL A 106 -2.74 14.76 -0.03
CA VAL A 106 -1.33 14.44 -0.23
C VAL A 106 -1.18 13.18 -1.08
N CYS A 107 -1.94 12.12 -0.81
CA CYS A 107 -1.81 10.85 -1.51
C CYS A 107 -3.05 9.94 -1.41
N MET A 108 -3.02 8.85 -2.18
CA MET A 108 -3.93 7.73 -1.96
C MET A 108 -3.36 6.82 -0.87
N GLN A 109 -4.03 6.73 0.26
CA GLN A 109 -3.66 5.88 1.38
C GLN A 109 -4.20 4.46 1.16
N ILE A 110 -3.32 3.50 0.96
CA ILE A 110 -3.67 2.10 0.73
C ILE A 110 -3.34 1.28 1.97
N TYR A 111 -4.34 0.62 2.53
CA TYR A 111 -4.20 -0.18 3.75
C TYR A 111 -3.84 -1.61 3.37
N VAL A 112 -2.60 -2.02 3.69
CA VAL A 112 -2.02 -3.30 3.29
C VAL A 112 -1.83 -4.19 4.52
N SER A 113 -2.55 -5.30 4.59
CA SER A 113 -2.43 -6.28 5.67
C SER A 113 -1.56 -7.47 5.26
N PHE A 114 -0.75 -7.95 6.20
CA PHE A 114 0.15 -9.10 6.02
C PHE A 114 -0.27 -10.29 6.89
N GLY A 115 -0.06 -11.49 6.34
CA GLY A 115 -0.28 -12.77 7.02
C GLY A 115 -1.72 -13.24 7.00
N VAL A 116 -1.94 -14.54 7.23
CA VAL A 116 -3.26 -15.19 7.23
C VAL A 116 -4.20 -14.49 8.22
N LYS A 117 -3.65 -14.13 9.39
CA LYS A 117 -4.41 -13.47 10.46
C LYS A 117 -4.48 -11.96 10.29
N ARG A 118 -3.82 -11.39 9.27
CA ARG A 118 -3.80 -9.95 8.92
C ARG A 118 -3.35 -9.03 10.05
N LYS A 119 -2.61 -9.55 11.04
CA LYS A 119 -2.37 -8.88 12.34
C LYS A 119 -1.49 -7.63 12.20
N HIS A 120 -0.73 -7.58 11.12
CA HIS A 120 0.14 -6.48 10.81
C HIS A 120 -0.43 -5.72 9.62
N THR A 121 -0.52 -4.40 9.73
CA THR A 121 -1.05 -3.54 8.66
C THR A 121 -0.26 -2.26 8.58
N VAL A 122 0.10 -1.90 7.35
CA VAL A 122 0.73 -0.64 7.02
C VAL A 122 -0.18 0.17 6.10
N ILE A 123 0.08 1.47 6.03
CA ILE A 123 -0.63 2.40 5.16
C ILE A 123 0.40 2.92 4.16
N ASP A 124 0.28 2.50 2.91
CA ASP A 124 1.09 2.98 1.81
C ASP A 124 0.49 4.26 1.25
N CYS A 125 1.22 5.36 1.39
CA CYS A 125 0.87 6.65 0.79
C CYS A 125 1.36 6.65 -0.67
N MET A 126 0.42 6.45 -1.60
CA MET A 126 0.67 6.31 -3.03
C MET A 126 0.46 7.64 -3.77
N VAL A 127 1.46 8.06 -4.55
CA VAL A 127 1.40 9.26 -5.41
C VAL A 127 1.72 8.90 -6.85
N LYS A 128 1.28 9.74 -7.79
CA LYS A 128 1.59 9.55 -9.20
C LYS A 128 2.88 10.31 -9.57
N GLU A 129 3.97 9.59 -9.81
CA GLU A 129 5.26 10.11 -10.27
C GLU A 129 5.50 9.61 -11.70
N ASP A 130 5.72 10.52 -12.65
CA ASP A 130 5.94 10.21 -14.08
C ASP A 130 4.88 9.28 -14.69
N GLY A 131 3.63 9.46 -14.27
CA GLY A 131 2.49 8.67 -14.76
C GLY A 131 2.30 7.31 -14.08
N ALA A 132 3.19 6.90 -13.17
CA ALA A 132 3.07 5.66 -12.41
C ALA A 132 2.74 5.93 -10.93
N TRP A 133 1.92 5.07 -10.33
CA TRP A 133 1.70 5.10 -8.88
C TRP A 133 2.90 4.52 -8.14
N LYS A 134 3.41 5.27 -7.17
CA LYS A 134 4.57 4.91 -6.37
C LYS A 134 4.38 5.26 -4.90
N VAL A 135 5.01 4.49 -4.03
CA VAL A 135 5.06 4.71 -2.59
C VAL A 135 5.90 5.95 -2.31
N GLN A 136 5.28 6.94 -1.66
CA GLN A 136 5.95 8.12 -1.12
C GLN A 136 6.34 7.90 0.34
N SER A 137 5.46 7.31 1.15
CA SER A 137 5.74 7.04 2.55
C SER A 137 4.91 5.86 3.03
N VAL A 138 5.31 5.29 4.17
CA VAL A 138 4.54 4.23 4.82
C VAL A 138 4.37 4.54 6.30
N ALA A 139 3.15 4.45 6.78
CA ALA A 139 2.82 4.55 8.19
C ALA A 139 2.45 3.16 8.77
N GLY A 140 2.83 2.93 10.02
CA GLY A 140 2.36 1.75 10.75
C GLY A 140 0.98 2.02 11.31
N GLN A 141 0.07 1.05 11.22
CA GLN A 141 -1.24 1.16 11.84
C GLN A 141 -1.40 0.12 12.94
N ALA A 142 -1.43 0.59 14.18
CA ALA A 142 -1.90 -0.21 15.30
C ALA A 142 -3.42 -0.40 15.16
N ILE A 143 -3.84 -1.49 14.52
CA ILE A 143 -5.27 -1.83 14.44
C ILE A 143 -5.68 -2.52 15.75
N LEU A 144 -6.35 -1.77 16.62
CA LEU A 144 -7.17 -2.34 17.68
C LEU A 144 -8.43 -2.92 17.04
N ARG A 145 -8.43 -4.22 16.76
CA ARG A 145 -9.61 -4.94 16.24
C ARG A 145 -10.68 -5.07 17.32
N ASN A 146 -11.36 -3.98 17.64
CA ASN A 146 -12.42 -3.93 18.64
C ASN A 146 -13.72 -3.34 18.07
N VAL A 147 -14.10 -3.70 16.84
CA VAL A 147 -15.52 -3.62 16.46
C VAL A 147 -15.84 -4.74 15.47
N SER A 148 -16.54 -5.77 15.95
CA SER A 148 -17.44 -6.54 15.08
C SER A 148 -18.68 -5.65 14.91
N LEU A 149 -18.68 -4.77 13.91
CA LEU A 149 -19.94 -4.20 13.44
C LEU A 149 -20.68 -5.36 12.77
N LYS A 150 -21.61 -5.96 13.51
CA LYS A 150 -22.67 -6.81 12.94
C LYS A 150 -23.66 -5.93 12.19
#